data_AF-A0A0C1Q3G5-F1
#
_entry.id   AF-A0A0C1Q3G5-F1
#
_cell.length_a   1.000
_cell.length_b   1.000
_cell.length_c   1.000
_cell.angle_alpha   90.00
_cell.angle_beta   90.00
_cell.angle_gamma   90.00
#
_symmetry.space_group_name_H-M   'P 1'
#
loop_
_entity.id
_entity.type
_entity.pdbx_description
1 polymer ?
#
loop_
_entity_poly.entity_id
_entity_poly.type
_entity_poly.pdbx_seq_one_letter_code
_entity_poly.pdbx_strand_id
1 'polypeptide(L)'
;MKYLIVIVSLLLLSGCNTTTRYQPKNNYEIFVNTWCLQRHNADMKYCSCFTKAMAEATPDTTKMKVERAEPGAVNELSSVLRNNNQLFATCEKQRTLSASLEQIVIPKKARALVKRYDQDILTPTNKLNAVVTKKIGYKFSMHDNSNPVNPNNYTQLSKYEHGVPYFSTYYNGALEKPDLYKIEQGVKHMRFLDYAPDTKSGCSLTLGECTYQTSSGNTKKMKTIFKEGVWISDEPSFLGKRVIVLRIYTSDGLPLYEQLIFHNGNKIVRTRHEHN
;
A
#
# COMPACT_ATOMS: atom_id res chain seq x y z
N MET A 1 5.70 63.40 -40.12
CA MET A 1 4.41 62.85 -39.66
C MET A 1 4.39 61.37 -40.04
N LYS A 2 4.60 60.43 -39.09
CA LYS A 2 3.58 59.78 -38.24
C LYS A 2 2.62 58.92 -39.10
N TYR A 3 2.49 57.60 -39.06
CA TYR A 3 2.67 56.53 -38.05
C TYR A 3 3.06 55.21 -38.79
N LEU A 4 4.15 54.50 -38.45
CA LEU A 4 4.24 53.37 -37.52
C LEU A 4 2.94 52.54 -37.34
N ILE A 5 2.80 51.43 -38.06
CA ILE A 5 1.96 50.29 -37.65
C ILE A 5 2.87 49.07 -37.53
N VAL A 6 3.17 48.78 -36.26
CA VAL A 6 3.83 47.58 -35.77
C VAL A 6 2.78 46.46 -35.82
N ILE A 7 2.93 45.50 -36.74
CA ILE A 7 2.19 44.25 -36.66
C ILE A 7 3.01 43.31 -35.78
N VAL A 8 2.50 43.19 -34.56
CA VAL A 8 3.00 42.35 -33.46
C VAL A 8 3.06 40.90 -33.91
N SER A 9 4.27 40.39 -34.02
CA SER A 9 4.59 38.97 -34.05
C SER A 9 3.99 38.30 -32.80
N LEU A 10 2.86 37.61 -32.95
CA LEU A 10 2.39 36.64 -31.96
C LEU A 10 3.36 35.46 -31.96
N LEU A 11 4.46 35.61 -31.22
CA LEU A 11 5.22 34.50 -30.69
C LEU A 11 4.28 33.70 -29.79
N LEU A 12 3.74 32.62 -30.33
CA LEU A 12 3.22 31.52 -29.55
C LEU A 12 4.35 31.07 -28.64
N LEU A 13 4.33 31.58 -27.40
CA LEU A 13 5.02 31.01 -26.25
C LEU A 13 4.38 29.64 -26.01
N SER A 14 4.75 28.66 -26.84
CA SER A 14 4.75 27.27 -26.44
C SER A 14 5.76 27.18 -25.30
N GLY A 15 5.27 27.38 -24.08
CA GLY A 15 5.96 26.97 -22.87
C GLY A 15 6.16 25.47 -22.97
N CYS A 16 7.25 25.05 -23.59
CA CYS A 16 7.87 23.76 -23.34
C CYS A 16 8.11 23.72 -21.84
N ASN A 17 7.20 23.13 -21.08
CA ASN A 17 7.52 22.54 -19.79
C ASN A 17 8.53 21.44 -20.10
N THR A 18 9.80 21.83 -20.22
CA THR A 18 10.93 20.93 -20.09
C THR A 18 10.83 20.38 -18.67
N THR A 19 10.11 19.28 -18.51
CA THR A 19 10.39 18.37 -17.40
C THR A 19 11.86 18.00 -17.57
N THR A 20 12.74 18.70 -16.86
CA THR A 20 14.17 18.47 -16.81
C THR A 20 14.37 17.05 -16.32
N ARG A 21 14.61 16.14 -17.28
CA ARG A 21 14.91 14.74 -16.98
C ARG A 21 16.27 14.70 -16.28
N TYR A 22 16.33 14.03 -15.13
CA TYR A 22 17.60 13.77 -14.46
C TYR A 22 18.45 12.87 -15.36
N GLN A 23 19.67 13.30 -15.67
CA GLN A 23 20.64 12.51 -16.44
C GLN A 23 21.69 11.99 -15.45
N PRO A 24 21.82 10.66 -15.28
CA PRO A 24 22.86 10.06 -14.45
C PRO A 24 24.26 10.52 -14.89
N LYS A 25 25.09 10.95 -13.95
CA LYS A 25 26.40 11.56 -14.27
C LYS A 25 27.60 10.63 -14.11
N ASN A 26 27.46 9.58 -13.31
CA ASN A 26 28.54 8.64 -12.96
C ASN A 26 28.03 7.19 -12.96
N ASN A 27 28.96 6.22 -12.85
CA ASN A 27 28.64 4.80 -12.91
C ASN A 27 27.68 4.38 -11.79
N TYR A 28 27.88 4.89 -10.58
CA TYR A 28 26.98 4.67 -9.46
C TYR A 28 25.53 5.09 -9.78
N GLU A 29 25.32 6.31 -10.28
CA GLU A 29 23.99 6.81 -10.63
C GLU A 29 23.36 6.01 -11.78
N ILE A 30 24.15 5.60 -12.77
CA ILE A 30 23.69 4.73 -13.87
C ILE A 30 23.21 3.39 -13.32
N PHE A 31 23.98 2.80 -12.40
CA PHE A 31 23.63 1.54 -11.74
C PHE A 31 22.33 1.66 -10.96
N VAL A 32 22.20 2.69 -10.11
CA VAL A 32 21.00 2.93 -9.30
C VAL A 32 19.78 3.20 -10.19
N ASN A 33 19.92 4.02 -11.23
CA ASN A 33 18.82 4.32 -12.15
C ASN A 33 18.36 3.07 -12.90
N THR A 34 19.30 2.27 -13.42
CA THR A 34 18.99 1.02 -14.12
C THR A 34 18.27 0.03 -13.18
N TRP A 35 18.81 -0.15 -11.98
CA TRP A 35 18.20 -0.99 -10.94
C TRP A 35 16.78 -0.53 -10.59
N CYS A 36 16.55 0.79 -10.50
CA CYS A 36 15.24 1.36 -10.24
C CYS A 36 14.28 1.09 -11.40
N LEU A 37 14.67 1.43 -12.63
CA LEU A 37 13.80 1.28 -13.80
C LEU A 37 13.38 -0.19 -14.00
N GLN A 38 14.29 -1.14 -13.77
CA GLN A 38 13.98 -2.57 -13.78
C GLN A 38 12.94 -2.98 -12.74
N ARG A 39 12.96 -2.38 -11.55
CA ARG A 39 12.05 -2.72 -10.44
C ARG A 39 10.71 -1.99 -10.49
N HIS A 40 10.67 -0.83 -11.14
CA HIS A 40 9.56 0.10 -11.08
C HIS A 40 8.91 0.32 -12.45
N ASN A 41 8.89 -0.71 -13.31
CA ASN A 41 8.25 -0.69 -14.63
C ASN A 41 8.64 0.51 -15.50
N ALA A 42 9.91 0.87 -15.48
CA ALA A 42 10.44 2.04 -16.18
C ALA A 42 9.75 3.38 -15.80
N ASP A 43 9.31 3.54 -14.54
CA ASP A 43 8.79 4.80 -14.01
C ASP A 43 9.89 5.87 -13.94
N MET A 44 10.08 6.57 -15.06
CA MET A 44 11.16 7.53 -15.25
C MET A 44 11.13 8.68 -14.23
N LYS A 45 9.94 9.15 -13.83
CA LYS A 45 9.83 10.26 -12.87
C LYS A 45 10.27 9.82 -11.48
N TYR A 46 9.72 8.71 -11.00
CA TYR A 46 10.13 8.12 -9.73
C TYR A 46 11.63 7.80 -9.72
N CYS A 47 12.12 7.10 -10.75
CA CYS A 47 13.52 6.67 -10.78
C CYS A 47 14.51 7.81 -10.95
N SER A 48 14.14 8.89 -11.62
CA SER A 48 14.93 10.13 -11.64
C SER A 48 15.07 10.72 -10.24
N CYS A 49 13.96 10.86 -9.51
CA CYS A 49 14.00 11.37 -8.14
C CYS A 49 14.80 10.43 -7.21
N PHE A 50 14.52 9.12 -7.28
CA PHE A 50 15.15 8.12 -6.44
C PHE A 50 16.66 8.06 -6.67
N THR A 51 17.11 8.10 -7.93
CA THR A 51 18.54 8.09 -8.27
C THR A 51 19.25 9.31 -7.71
N LYS A 52 18.65 10.51 -7.85
CA LYS A 52 19.20 11.74 -7.29
C LYS A 52 19.29 11.65 -5.76
N ALA A 53 18.23 11.21 -5.10
CA ALA A 53 18.19 11.04 -3.65
C ALA A 53 19.23 10.03 -3.15
N MET A 54 19.41 8.91 -3.86
CA MET A 54 20.44 7.91 -3.54
C MET A 54 21.85 8.47 -3.71
N ALA A 55 22.11 9.22 -4.77
CA ALA A 55 23.41 9.84 -5.01
C ALA A 55 23.78 10.88 -3.95
N GLU A 56 22.78 11.62 -3.46
CA GLU A 56 22.94 12.59 -2.38
C GLU A 56 23.16 11.92 -1.02
N ALA A 57 22.38 10.89 -0.70
CA ALA A 57 22.38 10.24 0.61
C ALA A 57 23.51 9.21 0.82
N THR A 58 24.11 8.69 -0.25
CA THR A 58 25.10 7.61 -0.17
C THR A 58 26.51 8.19 -0.01
N PRO A 59 27.28 7.80 1.02
CA PRO A 59 28.68 8.20 1.14
C PRO A 59 29.51 7.72 -0.05
N ASP A 60 30.53 8.49 -0.45
CA ASP A 60 31.35 8.15 -1.62
C ASP A 60 32.10 6.82 -1.46
N THR A 61 32.47 6.46 -0.23
CA THR A 61 33.02 5.15 0.10
C THR A 61 32.07 4.02 -0.29
N THR A 62 30.78 4.14 0.08
CA THR A 62 29.75 3.17 -0.31
C THR A 62 29.47 3.21 -1.81
N LYS A 63 29.48 4.37 -2.47
CA LYS A 63 29.34 4.47 -3.92
C LYS A 63 30.42 3.68 -4.65
N MET A 64 31.69 3.85 -4.27
CA MET A 64 32.82 3.10 -4.83
C MET A 64 32.67 1.59 -4.63
N LYS A 65 32.24 1.15 -3.45
CA LYS A 65 31.98 -0.28 -3.18
C LYS A 65 30.93 -0.85 -4.11
N VAL A 66 29.87 -0.10 -4.38
CA VAL A 66 28.80 -0.51 -5.31
C VAL A 66 29.33 -0.61 -6.73
N GLU A 67 30.09 0.38 -7.19
CA GLU A 67 30.69 0.38 -8.53
C GLU A 67 31.67 -0.79 -8.74
N ARG A 68 32.36 -1.20 -7.68
CA ARG A 68 33.30 -2.34 -7.68
C ARG A 68 32.65 -3.69 -7.35
N ALA A 69 31.34 -3.72 -7.11
CA ALA A 69 30.60 -4.89 -6.65
C ALA A 69 31.20 -5.56 -5.40
N GLU A 70 31.72 -4.76 -4.46
CA GLU A 70 32.35 -5.27 -3.24
C GLU A 70 31.32 -5.95 -2.30
N PRO A 71 31.70 -7.03 -1.61
CA PRO A 71 30.87 -7.65 -0.57
C PRO A 71 30.45 -6.64 0.50
N GLY A 72 29.16 -6.65 0.88
CA GLY A 72 28.60 -5.75 1.90
C GLY A 72 28.05 -4.43 1.37
N ALA A 73 28.32 -4.06 0.11
CA ALA A 73 27.76 -2.85 -0.52
C ALA A 73 26.22 -2.80 -0.46
N VAL A 74 25.56 -3.96 -0.63
CA VAL A 74 24.10 -4.09 -0.53
C VAL A 74 23.57 -3.78 0.88
N ASN A 75 24.29 -4.21 1.92
CA ASN A 75 23.91 -3.97 3.31
C ASN A 75 24.08 -2.48 3.66
N GLU A 76 25.15 -1.86 3.19
CA GLU A 76 25.37 -0.42 3.36
C GLU A 76 24.29 0.41 2.63
N LEU A 77 23.97 0.07 1.37
CA LEU A 77 22.87 0.70 0.65
C LEU A 77 21.52 0.52 1.36
N SER A 78 21.28 -0.66 1.93
CA SER A 78 20.06 -0.91 2.72
C SER A 78 20.01 -0.03 3.97
N SER A 79 21.15 0.24 4.59
CA SER A 79 21.25 1.18 5.71
C SER A 79 21.04 2.63 5.28
N VAL A 80 21.60 3.05 4.13
CA VAL A 80 21.33 4.38 3.55
C VAL A 80 19.82 4.57 3.31
N LEU A 81 19.15 3.57 2.72
CA LEU A 81 17.71 3.59 2.50
C LEU A 81 16.90 3.75 3.78
N ARG A 82 17.27 3.01 4.84
CA ARG A 82 16.59 3.09 6.14
C ARG A 82 16.82 4.43 6.83
N ASN A 83 18.06 4.93 6.81
CA ASN A 83 18.46 6.14 7.53
C ASN A 83 17.98 7.43 6.85
N ASN A 84 17.71 7.39 5.54
CA ASN A 84 17.24 8.55 4.76
C ASN A 84 15.81 8.35 4.24
N ASN A 85 14.98 7.60 4.97
CA ASN A 85 13.63 7.22 4.55
C ASN A 85 12.74 8.43 4.15
N GLN A 86 12.86 9.56 4.85
CA GLN A 86 12.12 10.79 4.57
C GLN A 86 12.47 11.39 3.21
N LEU A 87 13.77 11.35 2.84
CA LEU A 87 14.22 11.82 1.54
C LEU A 87 13.57 10.99 0.42
N PHE A 88 13.58 9.66 0.55
CA PHE A 88 12.97 8.77 -0.43
C PHE A 88 11.44 8.85 -0.46
N ALA A 89 10.78 9.20 0.65
CA ALA A 89 9.34 9.40 0.70
C ALA A 89 8.87 10.56 -0.20
N THR A 90 9.73 11.55 -0.48
CA THR A 90 9.40 12.61 -1.45
C THR A 90 9.29 12.07 -2.88
N CYS A 91 10.14 11.10 -3.24
CA CYS A 91 10.13 10.46 -4.55
C CYS A 91 8.91 9.55 -4.75
N GLU A 92 8.44 8.88 -3.70
CA GLU A 92 7.22 8.05 -3.76
C GLU A 92 5.98 8.86 -4.18
N LYS A 93 5.95 10.18 -3.94
CA LYS A 93 4.85 11.05 -4.43
C LYS A 93 4.79 11.15 -5.96
N GLN A 94 5.94 10.99 -6.63
CA GLN A 94 6.05 11.09 -8.09
C GLN A 94 5.79 9.76 -8.79
N ARG A 95 5.55 8.71 -8.01
CA ARG A 95 5.42 7.36 -8.51
C ARG A 95 4.11 7.15 -9.23
N THR A 96 4.24 6.64 -10.45
CA THR A 96 3.14 6.25 -11.32
C THR A 96 2.44 5.05 -10.68
N LEU A 97 1.14 5.21 -10.39
CA LEU A 97 0.29 4.12 -9.95
C LEU A 97 -0.02 3.21 -11.13
N SER A 98 -0.19 1.91 -10.88
CA SER A 98 -0.47 0.96 -11.95
C SER A 98 -1.80 1.31 -12.61
N ALA A 99 -1.77 1.59 -13.91
CA ALA A 99 -2.92 2.06 -14.69
C ALA A 99 -3.95 0.96 -15.04
N SER A 100 -3.85 -0.24 -14.48
CA SER A 100 -4.62 -1.41 -14.94
C SER A 100 -5.44 -2.13 -13.86
N LEU A 101 -5.82 -1.46 -12.77
CA LEU A 101 -6.69 -2.09 -11.76
C LEU A 101 -8.02 -2.58 -12.35
N GLU A 102 -8.54 -1.84 -13.33
CA GLU A 102 -9.79 -2.11 -14.04
C GLU A 102 -9.72 -3.42 -14.85
N GLN A 103 -8.53 -3.77 -15.33
CA GLN A 103 -8.26 -5.00 -16.10
C GLN A 103 -8.07 -6.24 -15.21
N ILE A 104 -7.98 -6.07 -13.88
CA ILE A 104 -7.86 -7.20 -12.97
C ILE A 104 -9.13 -8.06 -13.04
N VAL A 105 -8.92 -9.33 -13.36
CA VAL A 105 -9.98 -10.35 -13.36
C VAL A 105 -10.16 -10.85 -11.94
N ILE A 106 -11.40 -10.77 -11.42
CA ILE A 106 -11.73 -11.27 -10.09
C ILE A 106 -11.56 -12.80 -10.05
N PRO A 107 -10.79 -13.36 -9.11
CA PRO A 107 -10.63 -14.80 -8.99
C PRO A 107 -11.96 -15.52 -8.73
N LYS A 108 -12.13 -16.75 -9.25
CA LYS A 108 -13.36 -17.57 -9.05
C LYS A 108 -13.74 -17.71 -7.57
N LYS A 109 -12.76 -17.86 -6.68
CA LYS A 109 -12.97 -17.96 -5.22
C LYS A 109 -13.55 -16.68 -4.62
N ALA A 110 -13.04 -15.52 -5.03
CA ALA A 110 -13.57 -14.22 -4.61
C ALA A 110 -15.01 -14.02 -5.09
N ARG A 111 -15.30 -14.32 -6.38
CA ARG A 111 -16.67 -14.27 -6.91
C ARG A 111 -17.64 -15.19 -6.16
N ALA A 112 -17.20 -16.39 -5.80
CA ALA A 112 -18.02 -17.33 -5.02
C ALA A 112 -18.34 -16.79 -3.61
N LEU A 113 -17.38 -16.11 -2.96
CA LEU A 113 -17.62 -15.45 -1.68
C LEU A 113 -18.57 -14.26 -1.81
N VAL A 114 -18.37 -13.39 -2.80
CA VAL A 114 -19.30 -12.28 -3.06
C VAL A 114 -20.71 -12.81 -3.27
N LYS A 115 -20.90 -13.85 -4.09
CA LYS A 115 -22.22 -14.46 -4.31
C LYS A 115 -22.81 -15.08 -3.03
N ARG A 116 -21.98 -15.65 -2.16
CA ARG A 116 -22.42 -16.29 -0.91
C ARG A 116 -22.89 -15.28 0.13
N TYR A 117 -22.20 -14.14 0.24
CA TYR A 117 -22.50 -13.11 1.24
C TYR A 117 -23.44 -12.02 0.71
N ASP A 118 -23.51 -11.82 -0.61
CA ASP A 118 -24.44 -10.95 -1.32
C ASP A 118 -24.59 -9.55 -0.68
N GLN A 119 -25.72 -9.26 -0.02
CA GLN A 119 -25.98 -7.98 0.64
C GLN A 119 -25.10 -7.74 1.88
N ASP A 120 -24.52 -8.79 2.47
CA ASP A 120 -23.57 -8.73 3.59
C ASP A 120 -22.14 -8.50 3.09
N ILE A 121 -21.95 -7.61 2.11
CA ILE A 121 -20.65 -7.18 1.63
C ILE A 121 -20.47 -5.69 1.93
N LEU A 122 -19.28 -5.32 2.44
CA LEU A 122 -18.92 -3.92 2.59
C LEU A 122 -18.70 -3.29 1.22
N THR A 123 -19.51 -2.29 0.89
CA THR A 123 -19.48 -1.53 -0.36
C THR A 123 -19.14 -0.06 -0.09
N PRO A 124 -18.78 0.71 -1.12
CA PRO A 124 -18.56 2.15 -0.97
C PRO A 124 -19.78 2.90 -0.40
N THR A 125 -21.00 2.41 -0.65
CA THR A 125 -22.25 3.07 -0.24
C THR A 125 -22.66 2.74 1.19
N ASN A 126 -22.34 1.54 1.70
CA ASN A 126 -22.73 1.13 3.05
C ASN A 126 -21.62 1.26 4.11
N LYS A 127 -20.37 1.54 3.73
CA LYS A 127 -19.22 1.52 4.67
C LYS A 127 -19.37 2.42 5.90
N LEU A 128 -20.00 3.59 5.76
CA LEU A 128 -20.19 4.54 6.86
C LEU A 128 -21.19 4.03 7.90
N ASN A 129 -22.03 3.06 7.53
CA ASN A 129 -23.04 2.44 8.38
C ASN A 129 -22.61 1.04 8.88
N ALA A 130 -21.35 0.66 8.68
CA ALA A 130 -20.85 -0.65 9.08
C ALA A 130 -20.83 -0.78 10.62
N VAL A 131 -21.60 -1.74 11.14
CA VAL A 131 -21.71 -2.05 12.57
C VAL A 131 -21.53 -3.54 12.78
N VAL A 132 -20.60 -3.93 13.65
CA VAL A 132 -20.39 -5.33 14.02
C VAL A 132 -21.51 -5.82 14.92
N THR A 133 -22.13 -6.92 14.51
CA THR A 133 -23.27 -7.56 15.19
C THR A 133 -22.90 -8.87 15.87
N LYS A 134 -21.61 -9.26 15.80
CA LYS A 134 -21.12 -10.50 16.41
C LYS A 134 -21.16 -10.42 17.93
N LYS A 135 -21.39 -11.56 18.59
CA LYS A 135 -21.39 -11.64 20.06
C LYS A 135 -19.96 -11.62 20.60
N ILE A 136 -19.78 -11.04 21.79
CA ILE A 136 -18.52 -11.15 22.54
C ILE A 136 -18.09 -12.63 22.61
N GLY A 137 -16.81 -12.89 22.37
CA GLY A 137 -16.27 -14.24 22.24
C GLY A 137 -16.24 -14.78 20.81
N TYR A 138 -16.80 -14.08 19.81
CA TYR A 138 -16.63 -14.44 18.40
C TYR A 138 -15.15 -14.49 18.03
N LYS A 139 -14.70 -15.60 17.44
CA LYS A 139 -13.30 -15.87 17.07
C LYS A 139 -13.17 -16.07 15.57
N PHE A 140 -12.16 -15.44 14.98
CA PHE A 140 -11.80 -15.67 13.59
C PHE A 140 -10.29 -15.53 13.35
N SER A 141 -9.81 -16.12 12.26
CA SER A 141 -8.46 -15.86 11.75
C SER A 141 -8.47 -15.72 10.23
N MET A 142 -7.55 -14.93 9.68
CA MET A 142 -7.30 -14.89 8.24
C MET A 142 -6.25 -15.92 7.89
N HIS A 143 -6.69 -17.01 7.28
CA HIS A 143 -5.87 -18.19 7.09
C HIS A 143 -5.32 -18.26 5.66
N ASP A 144 -4.00 -18.41 5.52
CA ASP A 144 -3.36 -18.74 4.24
C ASP A 144 -3.68 -20.18 3.87
N ASN A 145 -4.39 -20.36 2.75
CA ASN A 145 -4.86 -21.68 2.29
C ASN A 145 -3.73 -22.68 2.00
N SER A 146 -2.48 -22.23 2.00
CA SER A 146 -1.29 -23.06 1.76
C SER A 146 -0.79 -23.78 3.02
N ASN A 147 -1.26 -23.40 4.22
CA ASN A 147 -0.84 -23.96 5.50
C ASN A 147 -2.06 -24.60 6.20
N PRO A 148 -1.89 -25.45 7.23
CA PRO A 148 -2.99 -25.85 8.10
C PRO A 148 -3.42 -24.70 9.03
N VAL A 149 -4.71 -24.65 9.37
CA VAL A 149 -5.23 -23.69 10.36
C VAL A 149 -4.66 -24.07 11.74
N ASN A 150 -4.00 -23.13 12.41
CA ASN A 150 -3.67 -23.29 13.83
C ASN A 150 -4.90 -22.84 14.65
N PRO A 151 -5.59 -23.77 15.35
CA PRO A 151 -6.79 -23.44 16.14
C PRO A 151 -6.49 -22.52 17.32
N ASN A 152 -5.22 -22.43 17.73
CA ASN A 152 -4.78 -21.63 18.87
C ASN A 152 -4.34 -20.21 18.47
N ASN A 153 -4.42 -19.87 17.18
CA ASN A 153 -4.08 -18.54 16.65
C ASN A 153 -5.34 -17.87 16.09
N TYR A 154 -5.92 -16.94 16.86
CA TYR A 154 -7.16 -16.27 16.47
C TYR A 154 -7.24 -14.84 16.98
N THR A 155 -8.12 -14.07 16.35
CA THR A 155 -8.62 -12.80 16.85
C THR A 155 -9.99 -13.02 17.48
N GLN A 156 -10.21 -12.48 18.67
CA GLN A 156 -11.48 -12.59 19.40
C GLN A 156 -12.08 -11.21 19.64
N LEU A 157 -13.39 -11.08 19.42
CA LEU A 157 -14.17 -9.93 19.87
C LEU A 157 -14.22 -9.94 21.41
N SER A 158 -13.47 -9.04 22.04
CA SER A 158 -13.26 -9.00 23.49
C SER A 158 -14.35 -8.22 24.22
N LYS A 159 -14.77 -7.08 23.66
CA LYS A 159 -15.79 -6.21 24.25
C LYS A 159 -16.45 -5.31 23.21
N TYR A 160 -17.56 -4.69 23.64
CA TYR A 160 -18.10 -3.49 23.03
C TYR A 160 -17.92 -2.31 24.00
N GLU A 161 -17.57 -1.15 23.47
CA GLU A 161 -17.56 0.10 24.23
C GLU A 161 -18.30 1.15 23.43
N HIS A 162 -19.41 1.69 23.97
CA HIS A 162 -20.29 2.62 23.25
C HIS A 162 -20.73 2.11 21.86
N GLY A 163 -20.99 0.80 21.73
CA GLY A 163 -21.36 0.16 20.47
C GLY A 163 -20.19 -0.13 19.51
N VAL A 164 -18.95 0.22 19.87
CA VAL A 164 -17.76 -0.04 19.05
C VAL A 164 -17.10 -1.37 19.46
N PRO A 165 -16.86 -2.30 18.53
CA PRO A 165 -16.25 -3.60 18.79
C PRO A 165 -14.73 -3.51 18.96
N TYR A 166 -14.20 -4.19 19.99
CA TYR A 166 -12.75 -4.31 20.26
C TYR A 166 -12.29 -5.75 20.10
N PHE A 167 -11.08 -5.93 19.57
CA PHE A 167 -10.54 -7.23 19.22
C PHE A 167 -9.17 -7.48 19.85
N SER A 168 -9.05 -8.62 20.54
CA SER A 168 -7.79 -9.13 21.09
C SER A 168 -7.19 -10.20 20.18
N THR A 169 -5.87 -10.35 20.18
CA THR A 169 -5.19 -11.44 19.45
C THR A 169 -4.61 -12.48 20.40
N TYR A 170 -4.74 -13.75 20.00
CA TYR A 170 -4.23 -14.91 20.71
C TYR A 170 -3.23 -15.64 19.81
N TYR A 171 -2.12 -16.07 20.41
CA TYR A 171 -1.08 -16.84 19.75
C TYR A 171 -0.73 -18.05 20.60
N ASN A 172 -0.82 -19.25 20.01
CA ASN A 172 -0.69 -20.53 20.71
C ASN A 172 -1.56 -20.63 21.96
N GLY A 173 -2.77 -20.05 21.91
CA GLY A 173 -3.79 -20.11 22.96
C GLY A 173 -3.58 -19.09 24.08
N ALA A 174 -2.43 -18.43 24.11
CA ALA A 174 -2.15 -17.35 25.05
C ALA A 174 -2.64 -16.01 24.49
N LEU A 175 -3.18 -15.16 25.37
CA LEU A 175 -3.49 -13.78 25.04
C LEU A 175 -2.18 -13.03 24.73
N GLU A 176 -2.02 -12.60 23.47
CA GLU A 176 -0.82 -11.91 23.02
C GLU A 176 -1.00 -10.40 23.15
N LYS A 177 -2.11 -9.87 22.61
CA LYS A 177 -2.39 -8.43 22.63
C LYS A 177 -3.86 -8.18 23.02
N PRO A 178 -4.12 -7.66 24.22
CA PRO A 178 -5.47 -7.29 24.65
C PRO A 178 -5.95 -6.04 23.92
N ASP A 179 -7.16 -6.10 23.37
CA ASP A 179 -7.82 -5.00 22.67
C ASP A 179 -6.86 -4.32 21.67
N LEU A 180 -6.24 -5.11 20.81
CA LEU A 180 -5.25 -4.64 19.84
C LEU A 180 -5.83 -3.60 18.89
N TYR A 181 -7.08 -3.78 18.47
CA TYR A 181 -7.75 -2.86 17.56
C TYR A 181 -9.25 -2.81 17.80
N LYS A 182 -9.86 -1.72 17.37
CA LYS A 182 -11.32 -1.58 17.24
C LYS A 182 -11.71 -1.38 15.78
N ILE A 183 -12.96 -1.67 15.43
CA ILE A 183 -13.49 -1.39 14.08
C ILE A 183 -14.56 -0.32 14.19
N GLU A 184 -14.37 0.76 13.43
CA GLU A 184 -15.30 1.88 13.37
C GLU A 184 -15.53 2.23 11.90
N GLN A 185 -16.78 2.19 11.44
CA GLN A 185 -17.14 2.44 10.02
C GLN A 185 -16.35 1.58 9.02
N GLY A 186 -16.10 0.32 9.39
CA GLY A 186 -15.31 -0.64 8.60
C GLY A 186 -13.79 -0.39 8.60
N VAL A 187 -13.32 0.68 9.23
CA VAL A 187 -11.90 0.99 9.36
C VAL A 187 -11.35 0.40 10.66
N LYS A 188 -10.17 -0.24 10.59
CA LYS A 188 -9.46 -0.69 11.78
C LYS A 188 -8.77 0.49 12.45
N HIS A 189 -8.93 0.63 13.75
CA HIS A 189 -8.18 1.57 14.58
C HIS A 189 -7.25 0.76 15.48
N MET A 190 -5.95 0.92 15.30
CA MET A 190 -4.93 0.13 16.01
C MET A 190 -4.53 0.82 17.31
N ARG A 191 -4.31 0.02 18.36
CA ARG A 191 -3.81 0.48 19.64
C ARG A 191 -2.27 0.49 19.62
N PHE A 192 -1.69 1.68 19.72
CA PHE A 192 -0.26 1.85 19.97
C PHE A 192 -0.06 2.49 21.35
N LEU A 193 -0.25 3.81 21.44
CA LEU A 193 -0.44 4.54 22.70
C LEU A 193 -1.95 4.75 22.93
N ASP A 194 -2.60 5.31 21.90
CA ASP A 194 -4.05 5.42 21.79
C ASP A 194 -4.56 4.69 20.54
N TYR A 195 -5.88 4.60 20.39
CA TYR A 195 -6.52 4.08 19.19
C TYR A 195 -6.51 5.14 18.10
N ALA A 196 -5.67 4.93 17.09
CA ALA A 196 -5.66 5.75 15.87
C ALA A 196 -6.15 4.91 14.68
N PRO A 197 -6.84 5.52 13.70
CA PRO A 197 -7.19 4.82 12.47
C PRO A 197 -5.91 4.27 11.83
N ASP A 198 -5.92 3.00 11.46
CA ASP A 198 -4.90 2.45 10.57
C ASP A 198 -5.05 3.18 9.24
N THR A 199 -4.17 4.15 9.01
CA THR A 199 -4.22 5.05 7.86
C THR A 199 -4.17 4.26 6.54
N LYS A 200 -3.53 3.10 6.54
CA LYS A 200 -3.55 2.15 5.42
C LYS A 200 -4.96 1.58 5.20
N SER A 201 -5.60 1.06 6.26
CA SER A 201 -6.98 0.55 6.19
C SER A 201 -7.95 1.62 5.69
N GLY A 202 -7.83 2.87 6.16
CA GLY A 202 -8.62 4.00 5.66
C GLY A 202 -8.49 4.22 4.15
N CYS A 203 -7.27 4.22 3.61
CA CYS A 203 -7.06 4.33 2.16
C CYS A 203 -7.55 3.10 1.38
N SER A 204 -7.50 1.90 1.96
CA SER A 204 -7.97 0.67 1.31
C SER A 204 -9.49 0.62 1.10
N LEU A 205 -10.24 1.49 1.78
CA LEU A 205 -11.69 1.66 1.64
C LEU A 205 -12.08 3.02 1.03
N THR A 206 -11.14 3.71 0.39
CA THR A 206 -11.35 5.02 -0.26
C THR A 206 -11.15 4.87 -1.77
N LEU A 207 -12.18 5.17 -2.57
CA LEU A 207 -12.10 5.07 -4.02
C LEU A 207 -11.14 6.11 -4.60
N GLY A 208 -10.41 5.72 -5.65
CA GLY A 208 -9.44 6.58 -6.32
C GLY A 208 -8.09 6.58 -5.61
N GLU A 209 -7.35 7.67 -5.74
CA GLU A 209 -6.03 7.82 -5.14
C GLU A 209 -6.14 8.26 -3.68
N CYS A 210 -5.33 7.65 -2.82
CA CYS A 210 -5.25 8.00 -1.40
C CYS A 210 -3.80 7.97 -0.93
N THR A 211 -3.44 8.94 -0.10
CA THR A 211 -2.13 9.03 0.55
C THR A 211 -2.27 8.79 2.04
N TYR A 212 -1.36 8.00 2.62
CA TYR A 212 -1.34 7.71 4.04
C TYR A 212 0.07 7.77 4.60
N GLN A 213 0.20 8.06 5.88
CA GLN A 213 1.47 8.00 6.60
C GLN A 213 1.61 6.66 7.30
N THR A 214 2.74 5.99 7.10
CA THR A 214 3.13 4.79 7.87
C THR A 214 3.51 5.16 9.29
N SER A 215 3.57 4.17 10.19
CA SER A 215 4.08 4.33 11.56
C SER A 215 5.49 4.91 11.65
N SER A 216 6.31 4.76 10.60
CA SER A 216 7.65 5.35 10.53
C SER A 216 7.66 6.77 9.91
N GLY A 217 6.50 7.42 9.78
CA GLY A 217 6.34 8.77 9.20
C GLY A 217 6.37 8.85 7.67
N ASN A 218 6.67 7.75 6.97
CA ASN A 218 6.75 7.77 5.50
C ASN A 218 5.37 7.94 4.87
N THR A 219 5.25 8.86 3.92
CA THR A 219 4.05 9.02 3.10
C THR A 219 4.04 7.97 1.98
N LYS A 220 2.92 7.29 1.81
CA LYS A 220 2.70 6.25 0.81
C LYS A 220 1.42 6.53 0.03
N LYS A 221 1.39 6.17 -1.25
CA LYS A 221 0.24 6.35 -2.15
C LYS A 221 -0.31 5.01 -2.62
N MET A 222 -1.62 4.85 -2.57
CA MET A 222 -2.35 3.73 -3.17
C MET A 222 -3.50 4.23 -4.05
N LYS A 223 -3.88 3.43 -5.04
CA LYS A 223 -5.13 3.60 -5.79
C LYS A 223 -6.05 2.44 -5.44
N THR A 224 -7.31 2.71 -5.16
CA THR A 224 -8.31 1.68 -4.88
C THR A 224 -9.51 1.84 -5.81
N ILE A 225 -9.99 0.72 -6.32
CA ILE A 225 -11.28 0.64 -7.03
C ILE A 225 -12.18 -0.38 -6.32
N PHE A 226 -13.48 -0.32 -6.61
CA PHE A 226 -14.43 -1.33 -6.20
C PHE A 226 -15.08 -1.94 -7.44
N LYS A 227 -14.98 -3.26 -7.58
CA LYS A 227 -15.47 -3.99 -8.77
C LYS A 227 -16.04 -5.33 -8.34
N GLU A 228 -17.27 -5.63 -8.77
CA GLU A 228 -17.93 -6.93 -8.55
C GLU A 228 -17.89 -7.40 -7.07
N GLY A 229 -18.12 -6.51 -6.11
CA GLY A 229 -18.10 -6.84 -4.68
C GLY A 229 -16.72 -6.93 -4.04
N VAL A 230 -15.65 -6.54 -4.75
CA VAL A 230 -14.27 -6.65 -4.29
C VAL A 230 -13.59 -5.28 -4.28
N TRP A 231 -12.93 -4.96 -3.16
CA TRP A 231 -12.00 -3.84 -3.05
C TRP A 231 -10.66 -4.23 -3.64
N ILE A 232 -10.20 -3.51 -4.66
CA ILE A 232 -8.95 -3.80 -5.35
C ILE A 232 -8.04 -2.58 -5.19
N SER A 233 -6.89 -2.77 -4.56
CA SER A 233 -5.92 -1.71 -4.34
C SER A 233 -4.57 -2.03 -4.96
N ASP A 234 -3.92 -1.01 -5.51
CA ASP A 234 -2.50 -1.04 -5.83
C ASP A 234 -1.74 -0.48 -4.63
N GLU A 235 -1.02 -1.33 -3.89
CA GLU A 235 -0.38 -0.96 -2.62
C GLU A 235 1.15 -1.04 -2.66
N PRO A 236 1.85 -0.13 -1.97
CA PRO A 236 3.27 -0.26 -1.72
C PRO A 236 3.57 -1.34 -0.65
N SER A 237 4.43 -2.28 -1.02
CA SER A 237 4.99 -3.35 -0.20
C SER A 237 6.37 -2.97 0.38
N PHE A 238 7.04 -3.93 1.01
CA PHE A 238 8.41 -3.80 1.52
C PHE A 238 9.38 -3.44 0.37
N LEU A 239 10.34 -2.54 0.65
CA LEU A 239 11.29 -1.98 -0.33
C LEU A 239 10.65 -1.29 -1.53
N GLY A 240 9.42 -0.78 -1.37
CA GLY A 240 8.76 -0.03 -2.42
C GLY A 240 8.38 -0.89 -3.63
N LYS A 241 8.33 -2.23 -3.57
CA LYS A 241 7.62 -2.99 -4.63
C LYS A 241 6.12 -2.72 -4.53
N ARG A 242 5.36 -2.74 -5.62
CA ARG A 242 3.90 -2.68 -5.53
C ARG A 242 3.29 -4.08 -5.54
N VAL A 243 2.10 -4.19 -4.97
CA VAL A 243 1.33 -5.42 -4.88
C VAL A 243 -0.13 -5.05 -5.12
N ILE A 244 -0.79 -5.82 -5.99
CA ILE A 244 -2.23 -5.69 -6.14
C ILE A 244 -2.89 -6.50 -5.03
N VAL A 245 -3.77 -5.87 -4.26
CA VAL A 245 -4.47 -6.51 -3.16
C VAL A 245 -5.96 -6.51 -3.42
N LEU A 246 -6.57 -7.70 -3.39
CA LEU A 246 -8.02 -7.89 -3.50
C LEU A 246 -8.54 -8.20 -2.11
N ARG A 247 -9.56 -7.47 -1.65
CA ARG A 247 -10.18 -7.67 -0.34
C ARG A 247 -11.69 -7.73 -0.43
N ILE A 248 -12.26 -8.58 0.40
CA ILE A 248 -13.71 -8.66 0.65
C ILE A 248 -13.89 -8.55 2.15
N TYR A 249 -14.86 -7.74 2.56
CA TYR A 249 -15.29 -7.59 3.95
C TYR A 249 -16.78 -7.86 4.03
N THR A 250 -17.26 -8.41 5.15
CA THR A 250 -18.69 -8.42 5.48
C THR A 250 -19.20 -6.99 5.68
N SER A 251 -20.51 -6.74 5.61
CA SER A 251 -21.06 -5.37 5.70
C SER A 251 -20.76 -4.70 7.05
N ASP A 252 -20.39 -5.49 8.06
CA ASP A 252 -19.92 -5.04 9.36
C ASP A 252 -18.43 -4.63 9.42
N GLY A 253 -17.68 -4.77 8.33
CA GLY A 253 -16.27 -4.42 8.25
C GLY A 253 -15.29 -5.54 8.61
N LEU A 254 -15.76 -6.74 8.95
CA LEU A 254 -14.86 -7.86 9.21
C LEU A 254 -14.30 -8.46 7.91
N PRO A 255 -13.00 -8.79 7.85
CA PRO A 255 -12.40 -9.33 6.62
C PRO A 255 -12.94 -10.73 6.33
N LEU A 256 -13.21 -11.03 5.06
CA LEU A 256 -13.62 -12.34 4.55
C LEU A 256 -12.53 -12.99 3.69
N TYR A 257 -11.85 -12.17 2.90
CA TYR A 257 -10.91 -12.61 1.89
C TYR A 257 -9.84 -11.56 1.67
N GLU A 258 -8.62 -12.03 1.44
CA GLU A 258 -7.52 -11.20 0.99
C GLU A 258 -6.66 -11.99 -0.02
N GLN A 259 -6.34 -11.40 -1.16
CA GLN A 259 -5.35 -11.95 -2.08
C GLN A 259 -4.34 -10.89 -2.47
N LEU A 260 -3.05 -11.19 -2.28
CA LEU A 260 -1.93 -10.38 -2.71
C LEU A 260 -1.39 -10.96 -4.01
N ILE A 261 -1.24 -10.12 -5.03
CA ILE A 261 -0.64 -10.47 -6.32
C ILE A 261 0.64 -9.66 -6.50
N PHE A 262 1.77 -10.35 -6.45
CA PHE A 262 3.08 -9.75 -6.61
C PHE A 262 3.45 -9.63 -8.09
N HIS A 263 4.33 -8.68 -8.43
CA HIS A 263 4.79 -8.49 -9.81
C HIS A 263 5.45 -9.72 -10.45
N ASN A 264 6.05 -10.61 -9.64
CA ASN A 264 6.62 -11.86 -10.13
C ASN A 264 5.57 -12.97 -10.38
N GLY A 265 4.28 -12.65 -10.29
CA GLY A 265 3.18 -13.60 -10.49
C GLY A 265 2.81 -14.42 -9.24
N ASN A 266 3.63 -14.39 -8.17
CA ASN A 266 3.32 -15.07 -6.93
C ASN A 266 2.03 -14.52 -6.31
N LYS A 267 1.29 -15.39 -5.62
CA LYS A 267 0.03 -15.04 -4.97
C LYS A 267 0.00 -15.58 -3.56
N ILE A 268 -0.51 -14.78 -2.63
CA ILE A 268 -0.86 -15.22 -1.28
C ILE A 268 -2.36 -15.05 -1.15
N VAL A 269 -3.09 -16.10 -0.75
CA VAL A 269 -4.55 -16.08 -0.64
C VAL A 269 -4.96 -16.45 0.77
N ARG A 270 -5.63 -15.52 1.45
CA ARG A 270 -6.16 -15.68 2.79
C ARG A 270 -7.67 -15.64 2.80
N THR A 271 -8.28 -16.51 3.61
CA THR A 271 -9.74 -16.53 3.83
C THR A 271 -10.05 -16.58 5.31
N ARG A 272 -11.17 -15.96 5.71
CA ARG A 272 -11.63 -16.02 7.10
C ARG A 272 -11.98 -17.47 7.46
N HIS A 273 -11.41 -17.94 8.56
CA HIS A 273 -11.81 -19.14 9.27
C HIS A 273 -12.45 -18.71 10.59
N GLU A 274 -13.66 -19.16 10.86
CA GLU A 274 -14.37 -18.91 12.12
C GLU A 274 -14.06 -20.08 13.06
N HIS A 275 -13.61 -19.77 14.28
CA HIS A 275 -13.29 -20.80 15.27
C HIS A 275 -14.53 -21.05 16.13
N ASN A 276 -14.81 -22.32 16.39
CA ASN A 276 -15.89 -22.75 17.28
C ASN A 276 -15.48 -22.65 18.75
#